data_AF-A0A0K0G5D1-F1
#
_entry.id   AF-A0A0K0G5D1-F1
#
_cell.length_a   1.000
_cell.length_b   1.000
_cell.length_c   1.000
_cell.angle_alpha   90.00
_cell.angle_beta   90.00
_cell.angle_gamma   90.00
#
_symmetry.space_group_name_H-M   'P 1'
#
loop_
_entity.id
_entity.type
_entity.pdbx_description
1 polymer ?
#
loop_
_entity_poly.entity_id
_entity_poly.type
_entity_poly.pdbx_seq_one_letter_code
_entity_poly.pdbx_strand_id
1 'polypeptide(L)'
;MVPVTVTSIVVRIFLGLLAICDLFSLIFYIFLLIFMIKHRLKNDKIVTKQFHTLCIFNGMIDILFIVEEYFSNRFPLIGFFENFYLGDYTKTKISGILYIFSIFYIIYVSLSGITLTFNRYYAIAYPLKYDKFWSGFRLLFLTIWPAILLFPLFIIYYGIQIFFLIEKNTGRMAIVVLDTRITLQLWQITVTTHLVSIIINGCLNIMVIRGIKNHLKNSIHSYFFVKFNSTMAKYAFFYFTTLFIVVVLEILIYIFFSNQLNSLGFHSLTIYTLAQSCIAFYSPYALILTNKEIRKNFFKDFNLKKFYEKKC
;
A
#
# COMPACT_ATOMS: atom_id res chain seq x y z
N MET A 1 8.66 -18.97 -28.71
CA MET A 1 8.53 -17.52 -28.96
C MET A 1 7.06 -17.16 -28.95
N VAL A 2 6.67 -16.23 -28.08
CA VAL A 2 5.29 -15.70 -28.01
C VAL A 2 5.03 -14.85 -29.26
N PRO A 3 3.91 -15.03 -29.97
CA PRO A 3 3.57 -14.19 -31.11
C PRO A 3 3.41 -12.74 -30.67
N VAL A 4 4.10 -11.82 -31.36
CA VAL A 4 4.00 -10.39 -31.09
C VAL A 4 2.64 -9.89 -31.60
N THR A 5 1.69 -9.75 -30.68
CA THR A 5 0.37 -9.16 -30.94
C THR A 5 0.33 -7.69 -30.54
N VAL A 6 -0.58 -6.91 -31.12
CA VAL A 6 -0.81 -5.50 -30.73
C VAL A 6 -1.09 -5.39 -29.23
N THR A 7 -1.92 -6.29 -28.70
CA THR A 7 -2.23 -6.38 -27.26
C THR A 7 -0.98 -6.62 -26.42
N SER A 8 -0.10 -7.53 -26.85
CA SER A 8 1.18 -7.77 -26.16
C SER A 8 2.06 -6.52 -26.11
N ILE A 9 2.14 -5.77 -27.22
CA ILE A 9 2.93 -4.53 -27.28
C ILE A 9 2.35 -3.48 -26.31
N VAL A 10 1.04 -3.24 -26.39
CA VAL A 10 0.36 -2.23 -25.56
C VAL A 10 0.52 -2.54 -24.07
N VAL A 11 0.32 -3.80 -23.66
CA VAL A 11 0.43 -4.21 -22.26
C VAL A 11 1.86 -4.07 -21.74
N ARG A 12 2.87 -4.45 -22.55
CA ARG A 12 4.28 -4.29 -22.16
C ARG A 12 4.69 -2.82 -22.04
N ILE A 13 4.24 -1.96 -22.95
CA ILE A 13 4.48 -0.50 -22.86
C ILE A 13 3.83 0.05 -21.60
N PHE A 14 2.57 -0.31 -21.32
CA PHE A 14 1.86 0.12 -20.12
C PHE A 14 2.60 -0.29 -18.83
N LEU A 15 2.94 -1.57 -18.69
CA LEU A 15 3.65 -2.07 -17.51
C LEU A 15 5.07 -1.49 -17.38
N GLY A 16 5.76 -1.28 -18.51
CA GLY A 16 7.08 -0.64 -18.54
C GLY A 16 7.04 0.82 -18.08
N LEU A 17 6.04 1.59 -18.55
CA LEU A 17 5.82 2.97 -18.10
C LEU A 17 5.47 3.01 -16.61
N LEU A 18 4.62 2.09 -16.14
CA LEU A 18 4.29 1.97 -14.73
C LEU A 18 5.54 1.66 -13.89
N ALA A 19 6.40 0.76 -14.35
CA ALA A 19 7.67 0.44 -13.69
C ALA A 19 8.60 1.64 -13.55
N ILE A 20 8.69 2.47 -14.58
CA ILE A 20 9.48 3.72 -14.56
C ILE A 20 8.89 4.69 -13.54
N CYS A 21 7.57 4.92 -13.56
CA CYS A 21 6.89 5.81 -12.62
C CYS A 21 7.09 5.36 -11.16
N ASP A 22 6.99 4.06 -10.91
CA ASP A 22 7.17 3.49 -9.58
C ASP A 22 8.61 3.54 -9.10
N LEU A 23 9.59 3.38 -9.99
CA LEU A 23 11.00 3.56 -9.65
C LEU A 23 11.28 4.98 -9.14
N PHE A 24 10.79 6.00 -9.85
CA PHE A 24 10.90 7.39 -9.38
C PHE A 24 10.14 7.62 -8.07
N SER A 25 8.96 6.99 -7.93
CA SER A 25 8.15 7.07 -6.71
C SER A 25 8.84 6.42 -5.52
N LEU A 26 9.53 5.29 -5.72
CA LEU A 26 10.30 4.58 -4.71
C LEU A 26 11.50 5.41 -4.23
N ILE A 27 12.26 6.01 -5.17
CA ILE A 27 13.37 6.90 -4.82
C ILE A 27 12.87 8.07 -3.98
N PHE A 28 11.76 8.70 -4.40
CA PHE A 28 11.13 9.77 -3.63
C PHE A 28 10.65 9.30 -2.25
N TYR A 29 10.04 8.12 -2.17
CA TYR A 29 9.57 7.54 -0.90
C TYR A 29 10.75 7.30 0.06
N ILE A 30 11.84 6.70 -0.42
CA ILE A 30 13.06 6.47 0.38
C ILE A 30 13.60 7.80 0.93
N PHE A 31 13.71 8.84 0.09
CA PHE A 31 14.18 10.15 0.54
C PHE A 31 13.25 10.78 1.59
N LEU A 32 11.93 10.67 1.41
CA LEU A 32 10.98 11.15 2.41
C LEU A 32 11.09 10.39 3.72
N LEU A 33 11.27 9.07 3.66
CA LEU A 33 11.44 8.23 4.84
C LEU A 33 12.72 8.59 5.61
N ILE A 34 13.83 8.78 4.91
CA ILE A 34 15.09 9.26 5.49
C ILE A 34 14.89 10.61 6.18
N PHE A 35 14.22 11.55 5.51
CA PHE A 35 13.88 12.86 6.09
C PHE A 35 13.06 12.71 7.38
N MET A 36 11.99 11.91 7.36
CA MET A 36 11.13 11.70 8.52
C MET A 36 11.90 11.07 9.69
N ILE A 37 12.71 10.03 9.43
CA ILE A 37 13.53 9.37 10.45
C ILE A 37 14.52 10.36 11.07
N LYS A 38 15.25 11.12 10.23
CA LYS A 38 16.23 12.12 10.70
C LYS A 38 15.60 13.17 11.60
N HIS A 39 14.44 13.74 11.22
CA HIS A 39 13.75 14.74 12.04
C HIS A 39 13.11 14.13 13.29
N ARG A 40 12.64 12.88 13.20
CA ARG A 40 12.11 12.14 14.36
C ARG A 40 13.18 11.90 15.42
N LEU A 41 14.39 11.49 15.00
CA LEU A 41 15.54 11.28 15.90
C LEU A 41 16.00 12.58 16.58
N LYS A 42 15.84 13.72 15.89
CA LYS A 42 16.11 15.06 16.45
C LYS A 42 15.00 15.60 17.37
N ASN A 43 13.93 14.84 17.59
CA ASN A 43 12.73 15.27 18.32
C ASN A 43 12.16 16.60 17.82
N ASP A 44 12.20 16.83 16.51
CA ASP A 44 11.68 18.05 15.92
C ASP A 44 10.15 18.13 16.04
N LYS A 45 9.62 19.31 16.36
CA LYS A 45 8.17 19.53 16.58
C LYS A 45 7.36 19.32 15.31
N ILE A 46 8.00 19.45 14.14
CA ILE A 46 7.38 19.26 12.82
C ILE A 46 6.93 17.79 12.61
N VAL A 47 7.69 16.84 13.15
CA VAL A 47 7.42 15.40 13.02
C VAL A 47 6.84 14.87 14.32
N THR A 48 5.52 14.99 14.45
CA THR A 48 4.78 14.50 15.63
C THR A 48 5.03 13.02 15.87
N LYS A 49 5.32 12.67 17.13
CA LYS A 49 5.71 11.31 17.52
C LYS A 49 4.64 10.27 17.20
N GLN A 50 3.37 10.62 17.36
CA GLN A 50 2.24 9.71 17.36
C GLN A 50 1.88 9.25 15.95
N PHE A 51 1.72 10.21 15.03
CA PHE A 51 1.33 9.94 13.65
C PHE A 51 2.52 9.50 12.79
N HIS A 52 3.65 10.20 12.87
CA HIS A 52 4.76 9.92 11.96
C HIS A 52 5.51 8.64 12.30
N THR A 53 5.46 8.15 13.55
CA THR A 53 6.01 6.81 13.86
C THR A 53 5.24 5.72 13.11
N LEU A 54 3.90 5.84 12.99
CA LEU A 54 3.08 4.93 12.19
C LEU A 54 3.45 5.02 10.70
N CYS A 55 3.61 6.23 10.18
CA CYS A 55 4.00 6.44 8.78
C CYS A 55 5.41 5.91 8.48
N ILE A 56 6.38 6.07 9.39
CA ILE A 56 7.74 5.55 9.23
C ILE A 56 7.70 4.01 9.23
N PHE A 57 7.01 3.39 10.18
CA PHE A 57 6.95 1.93 10.27
C PHE A 57 6.27 1.30 9.05
N ASN A 58 5.10 1.82 8.68
CA ASN A 58 4.42 1.38 7.47
C ASN A 58 5.27 1.65 6.22
N GLY A 59 5.91 2.82 6.12
CA GLY A 59 6.76 3.12 4.97
C GLY A 59 7.99 2.24 4.82
N MET A 60 8.58 1.75 5.92
CA MET A 60 9.65 0.74 5.84
C MET A 60 9.12 -0.58 5.27
N ILE A 61 7.93 -1.01 5.71
CA ILE A 61 7.29 -2.23 5.22
C ILE A 61 6.86 -2.07 3.75
N ASP A 62 6.35 -0.89 3.36
CA ASP A 62 5.97 -0.57 1.99
C ASP A 62 7.17 -0.68 1.03
N ILE A 63 8.33 -0.15 1.43
CA ILE A 63 9.57 -0.26 0.63
C ILE A 63 9.98 -1.72 0.43
N LEU A 64 9.96 -2.52 1.50
CA LEU A 64 10.31 -3.94 1.42
C LEU A 64 9.37 -4.69 0.47
N PHE A 65 8.07 -4.41 0.55
CA PHE A 65 7.10 -4.99 -0.36
C PHE A 65 7.30 -4.53 -1.79
N ILE A 66 7.52 -3.25 -2.07
CA ILE A 66 7.72 -2.79 -3.44
C ILE A 66 8.90 -3.55 -4.07
N VAL A 67 10.01 -3.70 -3.36
CA VAL A 67 11.17 -4.46 -3.86
C VAL A 67 10.81 -5.92 -4.13
N GLU A 68 10.13 -6.57 -3.19
CA GLU A 68 9.72 -7.97 -3.31
C GLU A 68 8.69 -8.16 -4.44
N GLU A 69 7.66 -7.35 -4.50
CA GLU A 69 6.59 -7.37 -5.50
C GLU A 69 7.13 -7.16 -6.92
N TYR A 70 8.13 -6.28 -7.07
CA TYR A 70 8.80 -6.11 -8.36
C TYR A 70 9.54 -7.37 -8.81
N PHE A 71 10.24 -8.01 -7.87
CA PHE A 71 10.96 -9.24 -8.12
C PHE A 71 10.00 -10.41 -8.38
N SER A 72 9.11 -10.72 -7.45
CA SER A 72 8.25 -11.91 -7.52
C SER A 72 7.13 -11.80 -8.56
N ASN A 73 6.54 -10.62 -8.77
CA ASN A 73 5.31 -10.49 -9.55
C ASN A 73 5.47 -9.61 -10.79
N ARG A 74 6.01 -8.39 -10.67
CA ARG A 74 5.95 -7.41 -11.77
C ARG A 74 6.91 -7.68 -12.91
N PHE A 75 8.16 -8.08 -12.64
CA PHE A 75 9.07 -8.50 -13.72
C PHE A 75 8.54 -9.72 -14.49
N PRO A 76 8.04 -10.79 -13.83
CA PRO A 76 7.34 -11.87 -14.52
C PRO A 76 6.11 -11.41 -15.31
N LEU A 77 5.31 -10.49 -14.75
CA LEU A 77 4.13 -9.98 -15.41
C LEU A 77 4.47 -9.14 -16.66
N ILE A 78 5.65 -8.51 -16.72
CA ILE A 78 6.14 -7.86 -17.96
C ILE A 78 6.62 -8.91 -18.99
N GLY A 79 6.96 -10.12 -18.53
CA GLY A 79 7.57 -11.18 -19.33
C GLY A 79 9.10 -11.16 -19.31
N PHE A 80 9.71 -10.59 -18.26
CA PHE A 80 11.16 -10.59 -18.09
C PHE A 80 11.67 -11.85 -17.39
N PHE A 81 12.89 -12.26 -17.74
CA PHE A 81 13.61 -13.39 -17.14
C PHE A 81 12.84 -14.72 -17.11
N GLU A 82 12.12 -15.04 -18.19
CA GLU A 82 11.27 -16.24 -18.30
C GLU A 82 11.99 -17.54 -17.86
N ASN A 83 13.19 -17.80 -18.36
CA ASN A 83 13.96 -19.01 -18.00
C ASN A 83 14.28 -19.08 -16.50
N PHE A 84 14.52 -17.95 -15.85
CA PHE A 84 14.80 -17.89 -14.41
C PHE A 84 13.54 -18.20 -13.61
N TYR A 85 12.40 -17.57 -13.95
CA TYR A 85 11.14 -17.75 -13.22
C TYR A 85 10.50 -19.12 -13.44
N LEU A 86 10.63 -19.70 -14.63
CA LEU A 86 10.13 -21.05 -14.92
C LEU A 86 11.05 -22.17 -14.43
N GLY A 87 12.35 -21.87 -14.29
CA GLY A 87 13.38 -22.85 -13.98
C GLY A 87 13.88 -22.78 -12.54
N ASP A 88 14.84 -21.90 -12.28
CA ASP A 88 15.62 -21.92 -11.05
C ASP A 88 14.85 -21.36 -9.86
N TYR A 89 14.07 -20.31 -10.06
CA TYR A 89 13.39 -19.62 -8.97
C TYR A 89 12.37 -20.51 -8.25
N THR A 90 11.50 -21.20 -9.00
CA THR A 90 10.44 -22.08 -8.47
C THR A 90 10.98 -23.30 -7.72
N LYS A 91 12.23 -23.71 -7.98
CA LYS A 91 12.91 -24.80 -7.25
C LYS A 91 13.39 -24.37 -5.87
N THR A 92 13.52 -23.07 -5.62
CA THR A 92 13.98 -22.55 -4.33
C THR A 92 12.83 -22.44 -3.33
N LYS A 93 13.11 -22.73 -2.05
CA LYS A 93 12.16 -22.45 -0.94
C LYS A 93 11.86 -20.95 -0.78
N ILE A 94 12.78 -20.10 -1.22
CA ILE A 94 12.65 -18.64 -1.16
C ILE A 94 11.41 -18.18 -1.94
N SER A 95 11.12 -18.82 -3.08
CA SER A 95 9.97 -18.47 -3.92
C SER A 95 8.62 -18.57 -3.20
N GLY A 96 8.42 -19.63 -2.39
CA GLY A 96 7.23 -19.80 -1.55
C GLY A 96 7.17 -18.76 -0.42
N ILE A 97 8.30 -18.49 0.23
CA ILE A 97 8.40 -17.50 1.31
C ILE A 97 8.04 -16.11 0.79
N LEU A 98 8.59 -15.70 -0.36
CA LEU A 98 8.32 -14.39 -0.95
C LEU A 98 6.86 -14.26 -1.38
N TYR A 99 6.29 -15.30 -2.00
CA TYR A 99 4.87 -15.29 -2.35
C TYR A 99 3.95 -15.13 -1.13
N ILE A 100 4.21 -15.87 -0.04
CA ILE A 100 3.45 -15.71 1.21
C ILE A 100 3.71 -14.35 1.85
N PHE A 101 4.93 -13.81 1.75
CA PHE A 101 5.23 -12.45 2.20
C PHE A 101 4.43 -11.40 1.42
N SER A 102 4.28 -11.54 0.10
CA SER A 102 3.45 -10.65 -0.72
C SER A 102 1.98 -10.67 -0.24
N ILE A 103 1.39 -11.85 -0.05
CA ILE A 103 0.02 -11.98 0.50
C ILE A 103 -0.09 -11.39 1.90
N PHE A 104 0.86 -11.72 2.78
CA PHE A 104 0.93 -11.20 4.14
C PHE A 104 0.95 -9.67 4.13
N TYR A 105 1.79 -9.08 3.28
CA TYR A 105 1.92 -7.64 3.18
C TYR A 105 0.62 -6.99 2.71
N ILE A 106 -0.01 -7.54 1.67
CA ILE A 106 -1.25 -7.00 1.11
C ILE A 106 -2.32 -6.90 2.22
N ILE A 107 -2.48 -7.97 3.00
CA ILE A 107 -3.39 -7.98 4.15
C ILE A 107 -2.93 -7.01 5.24
N TYR A 108 -1.63 -6.98 5.55
CA TYR A 108 -1.03 -6.08 6.54
C TYR A 108 -1.34 -4.62 6.24
N VAL A 109 -1.23 -4.18 4.99
CA VAL A 109 -1.55 -2.80 4.57
C VAL A 109 -3.01 -2.47 4.82
N SER A 110 -3.93 -3.38 4.48
CA SER A 110 -5.36 -3.17 4.73
C SER A 110 -5.66 -2.97 6.23
N LEU A 111 -5.05 -3.78 7.09
CA LEU A 111 -5.25 -3.75 8.55
C LEU A 111 -4.55 -2.53 9.17
N SER A 112 -3.37 -2.18 8.69
CA SER A 112 -2.66 -0.96 9.04
C SER A 112 -3.44 0.30 8.64
N GLY A 113 -4.21 0.23 7.55
CA GLY A 113 -5.16 1.27 7.17
C GLY A 113 -6.20 1.56 8.26
N ILE A 114 -6.70 0.52 8.95
CA ILE A 114 -7.62 0.67 10.09
C ILE A 114 -6.95 1.48 11.21
N THR A 115 -5.71 1.12 11.56
CA THR A 115 -4.93 1.83 12.58
C THR A 115 -4.76 3.31 12.24
N LEU A 116 -4.42 3.61 10.99
CA LEU A 116 -4.23 4.99 10.53
C LEU A 116 -5.55 5.79 10.58
N THR A 117 -6.66 5.19 10.16
CA THR A 117 -7.98 5.83 10.22
C THR A 117 -8.41 6.04 11.68
N PHE A 118 -8.18 5.05 12.55
CA PHE A 118 -8.47 5.15 13.97
C PHE A 118 -7.61 6.23 14.66
N ASN A 119 -6.33 6.34 14.30
CA ASN A 119 -5.44 7.41 14.79
C ASN A 119 -6.01 8.80 14.48
N ARG A 120 -6.46 9.00 13.24
CA ARG A 120 -7.07 10.27 12.81
C ARG A 120 -8.39 10.54 13.52
N TYR A 121 -9.25 9.54 13.61
CA TYR A 121 -10.50 9.65 14.34
C TYR A 121 -10.25 10.09 15.78
N TYR A 122 -9.31 9.43 16.47
CA TYR A 122 -8.99 9.76 17.85
C TYR A 122 -8.41 11.16 18.01
N ALA A 123 -7.57 11.61 17.07
CA ALA A 123 -7.03 12.97 17.06
C ALA A 123 -8.13 14.05 16.99
N ILE A 124 -9.19 13.78 16.22
CA ILE A 124 -10.31 14.71 16.02
C ILE A 124 -11.31 14.62 17.17
N ALA A 125 -11.69 13.41 17.59
CA ALA A 125 -12.71 13.19 18.61
C ALA A 125 -12.21 13.49 20.03
N TYR A 126 -10.93 13.22 20.31
CA TYR A 126 -10.36 13.32 21.66
C TYR A 126 -8.99 14.02 21.68
N PRO A 127 -8.88 15.28 21.22
CA PRO A 127 -7.59 15.97 21.07
C PRO A 127 -6.79 16.05 22.38
N LEU A 128 -7.45 16.30 23.52
CA LEU A 128 -6.78 16.41 24.84
C LEU A 128 -6.18 15.08 25.33
N LYS A 129 -6.71 13.94 24.85
CA LYS A 129 -6.25 12.60 25.25
C LYS A 129 -5.35 11.95 24.19
N TYR A 130 -5.22 12.55 23.00
CA TYR A 130 -4.53 11.98 21.86
C TYR A 130 -3.08 11.59 22.19
N ASP A 131 -2.32 12.52 22.75
CA ASP A 131 -0.91 12.29 23.07
C ASP A 131 -0.71 11.18 24.11
N LYS A 132 -1.60 11.10 25.11
CA LYS A 132 -1.55 10.07 26.15
C LYS A 132 -1.99 8.69 25.63
N PHE A 133 -2.90 8.64 24.66
CA PHE A 133 -3.36 7.38 24.08
C PHE A 133 -2.35 6.82 23.08
N TRP A 134 -1.85 7.66 22.17
CA TRP A 134 -0.94 7.28 21.09
C TRP A 134 0.55 7.38 21.45
N SER A 135 0.92 6.92 22.65
CA SER A 135 2.31 6.94 23.12
C SER A 135 2.74 5.63 23.78
N GLY A 136 4.07 5.46 23.87
CA GLY A 136 4.70 4.32 24.53
C GLY A 136 4.32 2.97 23.93
N PHE A 137 4.04 2.00 24.80
CA PHE A 137 3.72 0.63 24.42
C PHE A 137 2.41 0.51 23.63
N ARG A 138 1.42 1.38 23.87
CA ARG A 138 0.14 1.35 23.14
C ARG A 138 0.32 1.68 21.67
N LEU A 139 1.15 2.69 21.38
CA LEU A 139 1.53 3.02 20.00
C LEU A 139 2.22 1.84 19.32
N LEU A 140 3.20 1.23 20.01
CA LEU A 140 3.92 0.06 19.49
C LEU A 140 2.97 -1.09 19.17
N PHE A 141 2.08 -1.44 20.11
CA PHE A 141 1.10 -2.50 19.94
C PHE A 141 0.14 -2.20 18.78
N LEU A 142 -0.41 -0.99 18.71
CA LEU A 142 -1.30 -0.58 17.61
C LEU A 142 -0.57 -0.50 16.26
N THR A 143 0.75 -0.43 16.25
CA THR A 143 1.55 -0.50 15.02
C THR A 143 1.77 -1.95 14.58
N ILE A 144 2.06 -2.87 15.52
CA ILE A 144 2.52 -4.24 15.23
C ILE A 144 1.38 -5.26 15.22
N TRP A 145 0.20 -4.97 15.77
CA TRP A 145 -0.91 -5.92 15.84
C TRP A 145 -1.31 -6.57 14.50
N PRO A 146 -1.24 -5.93 13.31
CA PRO A 146 -1.56 -6.61 12.07
C PRO A 146 -0.57 -7.74 11.79
N ALA A 147 0.72 -7.51 12.07
CA ALA A 147 1.74 -8.53 11.93
C ALA A 147 1.54 -9.68 12.92
N ILE A 148 1.13 -9.40 14.17
CA ILE A 148 0.82 -10.44 15.17
C ILE A 148 -0.34 -11.32 14.68
N LEU A 149 -1.39 -10.71 14.15
CA LEU A 149 -2.56 -11.43 13.64
C LEU A 149 -2.22 -12.31 12.44
N LEU A 150 -1.32 -11.85 11.57
CA LEU A 150 -0.94 -12.55 10.35
C LEU A 150 0.21 -13.54 10.53
N PHE A 151 0.93 -13.50 11.65
CA PHE A 151 2.08 -14.38 11.91
C PHE A 151 1.75 -15.88 11.86
N PRO A 152 0.61 -16.37 12.39
CA PRO A 152 0.23 -17.78 12.23
C PRO A 152 0.04 -18.19 10.77
N LEU A 153 -0.52 -17.31 9.94
CA LEU A 153 -0.69 -17.56 8.51
C LEU A 153 0.66 -17.71 7.82
N PHE A 154 1.63 -16.87 8.17
CA PHE A 154 3.00 -17.01 7.65
C PHE A 154 3.62 -18.36 8.04
N ILE A 155 3.52 -18.79 9.30
CA ILE A 155 4.09 -20.08 9.76
C ILE A 155 3.42 -21.29 9.08
N ILE A 156 2.12 -21.23 8.84
CA ILE A 156 1.40 -22.36 8.22
C ILE A 156 1.80 -22.51 6.75
N TYR A 157 2.01 -21.41 6.03
CA TYR A 157 2.16 -21.44 4.58
C TYR A 157 3.57 -21.13 4.05
N TYR A 158 4.57 -20.73 4.85
CA TYR A 158 5.89 -20.29 4.33
C TYR A 158 6.59 -21.31 3.41
N GLY A 159 6.30 -22.61 3.56
CA GLY A 159 6.91 -23.70 2.79
C GLY A 159 6.18 -24.10 1.51
N ILE A 160 5.17 -23.35 1.07
CA ILE A 160 4.41 -23.72 -0.13
C ILE A 160 5.27 -23.67 -1.39
N GLN A 161 4.95 -24.54 -2.34
CA GLN A 161 5.61 -24.58 -3.63
C GLN A 161 4.78 -23.82 -4.66
N ILE A 162 5.45 -22.97 -5.43
CA ILE A 162 4.83 -22.15 -6.46
C ILE A 162 5.32 -22.54 -7.86
N PHE A 163 4.54 -22.15 -8.86
CA PHE A 163 4.90 -22.19 -10.26
C PHE A 163 4.36 -20.95 -10.97
N PHE A 164 4.82 -20.69 -12.19
CA PHE A 164 4.33 -19.58 -13.00
C PHE A 164 3.43 -20.09 -14.12
N LEU A 165 2.25 -19.50 -14.23
CA LEU A 165 1.36 -19.66 -15.38
C LEU A 165 1.77 -18.64 -16.45
N ILE A 166 1.95 -19.10 -17.69
CA ILE A 166 2.29 -18.24 -18.84
C ILE A 166 1.03 -17.95 -19.67
N GLU A 167 0.77 -16.68 -19.96
CA GLU A 167 -0.25 -16.30 -20.94
C GLU A 167 0.30 -16.39 -22.37
N LYS A 168 -0.28 -17.30 -23.16
CA LYS A 168 0.17 -17.61 -24.53
C LYS A 168 0.24 -16.41 -25.49
N ASN A 169 -0.58 -15.37 -25.28
CA ASN A 169 -0.73 -14.27 -26.22
C ASN A 169 0.18 -13.07 -25.95
N THR A 170 0.71 -12.94 -24.74
CA THR A 170 1.45 -11.76 -24.27
C THR A 170 2.80 -12.11 -23.65
N GLY A 171 2.98 -13.37 -23.23
CA GLY A 171 4.15 -13.83 -22.48
C GLY A 171 4.16 -13.34 -21.03
N ARG A 172 3.04 -12.80 -20.53
CA ARG A 172 2.89 -12.45 -19.12
C ARG A 172 2.94 -13.72 -18.28
N MET A 173 3.64 -13.64 -17.15
CA MET A 173 3.70 -14.73 -16.17
C MET A 173 3.05 -14.31 -14.86
N ALA A 174 2.29 -15.21 -14.24
CA ALA A 174 1.67 -14.99 -12.93
C ALA A 174 1.99 -16.15 -11.98
N ILE A 175 2.28 -15.85 -10.72
CA ILE A 175 2.52 -16.87 -9.70
C ILE A 175 1.22 -17.60 -9.35
N VAL A 176 1.30 -18.92 -9.25
CA VAL A 176 0.23 -19.79 -8.76
C VAL A 176 0.84 -20.81 -7.80
N VAL A 177 0.10 -21.19 -6.74
CA VAL A 177 0.53 -22.29 -5.86
C VAL A 177 0.23 -23.62 -6.53
N LEU A 178 1.15 -24.58 -6.47
CA LEU A 178 0.95 -25.91 -7.07
C LEU A 178 -0.33 -26.59 -6.58
N ASP A 179 -0.64 -26.43 -5.29
CA ASP A 179 -1.92 -26.85 -4.73
C ASP A 179 -2.99 -25.78 -4.95
N THR A 180 -3.96 -26.10 -5.81
CA THR A 180 -5.09 -25.22 -6.12
C THR A 180 -5.99 -24.97 -4.91
N ARG A 181 -6.08 -25.90 -3.96
CA ARG A 181 -6.87 -25.71 -2.73
C ARG A 181 -6.24 -24.65 -1.84
N ILE A 182 -4.92 -24.69 -1.68
CA ILE A 182 -4.17 -23.67 -0.93
C ILE A 182 -4.30 -22.31 -1.61
N THR A 183 -4.19 -22.26 -2.95
CA THR A 183 -4.43 -21.02 -3.71
C THR A 183 -5.80 -20.42 -3.39
N LEU A 184 -6.86 -21.23 -3.48
CA LEU A 184 -8.23 -20.77 -3.19
C LEU A 184 -8.39 -20.30 -1.74
N GLN A 185 -7.82 -21.03 -0.78
CA GLN A 185 -7.86 -20.64 0.64
C GLN A 185 -7.16 -19.31 0.90
N LEU A 186 -5.96 -19.11 0.35
CA LEU A 186 -5.20 -17.86 0.51
C LEU A 186 -5.95 -16.66 -0.10
N TRP A 187 -6.53 -16.83 -1.28
CA TRP A 187 -7.35 -15.80 -1.91
C TRP A 187 -8.61 -15.49 -1.10
N GLN A 188 -9.30 -16.50 -0.58
CA GLN A 188 -10.48 -16.31 0.28
C GLN A 188 -10.11 -15.53 1.55
N ILE A 189 -9.03 -15.92 2.24
CA ILE A 189 -8.56 -15.20 3.44
C ILE A 189 -8.25 -13.74 3.12
N THR A 190 -7.56 -13.49 2.00
CA THR A 190 -7.19 -12.14 1.55
C THR A 190 -8.44 -11.30 1.29
N VAL A 191 -9.34 -11.78 0.44
CA VAL A 191 -10.57 -11.08 0.07
C VAL A 191 -11.46 -10.85 1.29
N THR A 192 -11.65 -11.85 2.16
CA THR A 192 -12.46 -11.70 3.38
C THR A 192 -11.85 -10.65 4.31
N THR A 193 -10.53 -10.68 4.54
CA THR A 193 -9.88 -9.71 5.44
C THR A 193 -9.97 -8.29 4.89
N HIS A 194 -9.79 -8.13 3.58
CA HIS A 194 -9.93 -6.84 2.91
C HIS A 194 -11.37 -6.30 2.94
N LEU A 195 -12.37 -7.14 2.73
CA LEU A 195 -13.78 -6.74 2.85
C LEU A 195 -14.09 -6.25 4.27
N VAL A 196 -13.64 -7.00 5.29
CA VAL A 196 -13.78 -6.58 6.70
C VAL A 196 -13.05 -5.25 6.95
N SER A 197 -11.83 -5.09 6.44
CA SER A 197 -11.06 -3.85 6.58
C SER A 197 -11.76 -2.67 5.92
N ILE A 198 -12.33 -2.83 4.72
CA ILE A 198 -13.10 -1.78 4.04
C ILE A 198 -14.31 -1.38 4.89
N ILE A 199 -15.06 -2.34 5.42
CA ILE A 199 -16.25 -2.04 6.25
C ILE A 199 -15.83 -1.22 7.48
N ILE A 200 -14.81 -1.66 8.20
CA ILE A 200 -14.32 -0.96 9.40
C ILE A 200 -13.78 0.43 9.04
N ASN A 201 -12.94 0.55 8.00
CA ASN A 201 -12.41 1.83 7.54
C ASN A 201 -13.53 2.76 7.07
N GLY A 202 -14.56 2.25 6.39
CA GLY A 202 -15.73 3.00 5.97
C GLY A 202 -16.48 3.58 7.16
N CYS A 203 -16.77 2.76 8.18
CA CYS A 203 -17.39 3.21 9.43
C CYS A 203 -16.56 4.30 10.11
N LEU A 204 -15.25 4.08 10.28
CA LEU A 204 -14.35 5.07 10.91
C LEU A 204 -14.27 6.37 10.11
N ASN A 205 -14.22 6.30 8.78
CA ASN A 205 -14.20 7.49 7.92
C ASN A 205 -15.49 8.29 8.01
N ILE A 206 -16.65 7.63 8.08
CA ILE A 206 -17.94 8.30 8.33
C ILE A 206 -17.90 9.01 9.68
N MET A 207 -17.36 8.36 10.73
CA MET A 207 -17.21 8.97 12.06
C MET A 207 -16.27 10.18 12.04
N VAL A 208 -15.15 10.12 11.30
CA VAL A 208 -14.23 11.26 11.10
C VAL A 208 -14.96 12.44 10.44
N ILE A 209 -15.67 12.19 9.35
CA ILE A 209 -16.40 13.25 8.62
C ILE A 209 -17.47 13.88 9.52
N ARG A 210 -18.24 13.07 10.26
CA ARG A 210 -19.23 13.57 11.23
C ARG A 210 -18.57 14.38 12.35
N GLY A 211 -17.45 13.90 12.89
CA GLY A 211 -16.68 14.60 13.93
C GLY A 211 -16.22 15.99 13.45
N ILE A 212 -15.67 16.07 12.23
CA ILE A 212 -15.28 17.36 11.62
C ILE A 212 -16.50 18.27 11.47
N LYS A 213 -17.61 17.78 10.92
CA LYS A 213 -18.84 18.58 10.71
C LYS A 213 -19.40 19.13 12.02
N ASN A 214 -19.38 18.34 13.09
CA ASN A 214 -19.87 18.78 14.41
C ASN A 214 -18.98 19.89 15.01
N HIS A 215 -17.65 19.77 14.90
CA HIS A 215 -16.74 20.82 15.34
C HIS A 215 -16.89 22.12 14.53
N LEU A 216 -17.13 22.02 13.22
CA LEU A 216 -17.37 23.17 12.36
C LEU A 216 -18.62 23.96 12.76
N LYS A 217 -19.70 23.26 13.15
CA LYS A 217 -20.93 23.90 13.60
C LYS A 217 -20.74 24.68 14.92
N ASN A 218 -19.80 24.26 15.76
CA ASN A 218 -19.63 24.79 17.11
C ASN A 218 -18.49 25.83 17.24
N SER A 219 -17.66 26.05 16.21
CA SER A 219 -16.54 26.99 16.29
C SER A 219 -16.64 28.10 15.24
N ILE A 220 -16.76 29.35 15.68
CA ILE A 220 -16.82 30.56 14.82
C ILE A 220 -15.43 30.89 14.22
N HIS A 221 -14.34 30.32 14.73
CA HIS A 221 -12.98 30.82 14.47
C HIS A 221 -11.96 29.82 13.92
N SER A 222 -12.37 28.82 13.13
CA SER A 222 -11.49 27.68 12.84
C SER A 222 -11.07 27.48 11.38
N TYR A 223 -10.93 28.53 10.56
CA TYR A 223 -10.48 28.39 9.15
C TYR A 223 -9.26 27.47 8.97
N PHE A 224 -8.27 27.56 9.87
CA PHE A 224 -7.10 26.67 9.86
C PHE A 224 -7.44 25.20 10.17
N PHE A 225 -8.28 24.97 11.19
CA PHE A 225 -8.78 23.64 11.55
C PHE A 225 -9.62 23.04 10.41
N VAL A 226 -10.46 23.85 9.76
CA VAL A 226 -11.26 23.45 8.58
C VAL A 226 -10.34 22.98 7.45
N LYS A 227 -9.28 23.75 7.16
CA LYS A 227 -8.35 23.46 6.06
C LYS A 227 -7.55 22.20 6.30
N PHE A 228 -6.96 22.05 7.49
CA PHE A 228 -6.19 20.87 7.87
C PHE A 228 -7.06 19.60 7.85
N ASN A 229 -8.27 19.69 8.40
CA ASN A 229 -9.20 18.56 8.46
C ASN A 229 -9.81 18.22 7.09
N SER A 230 -10.07 19.21 6.23
CA SER A 230 -10.50 18.97 4.84
C SER A 230 -9.43 18.20 4.05
N THR A 231 -8.17 18.56 4.24
CA THR A 231 -7.05 17.88 3.60
C THR A 231 -6.88 16.44 4.11
N MET A 232 -7.02 16.20 5.42
CA MET A 232 -7.01 14.85 6.00
C MET A 232 -8.21 14.00 5.54
N ALA A 233 -9.40 14.59 5.40
CA ALA A 233 -10.58 13.90 4.89
C ALA A 233 -10.41 13.50 3.41
N LYS A 234 -9.82 14.37 2.58
CA LYS A 234 -9.46 14.04 1.19
C LYS A 234 -8.46 12.90 1.11
N TYR A 235 -7.48 12.86 2.03
CA TYR A 235 -6.57 11.72 2.15
C TYR A 235 -7.36 10.44 2.36
N ALA A 236 -8.19 10.43 3.40
CA ALA A 236 -8.93 9.25 3.82
C ALA A 236 -9.86 8.74 2.71
N PHE A 237 -10.53 9.67 2.01
CA PHE A 237 -11.38 9.33 0.88
C PHE A 237 -10.61 8.67 -0.27
N PHE A 238 -9.49 9.24 -0.70
CA PHE A 238 -8.70 8.65 -1.79
C PHE A 238 -8.15 7.27 -1.43
N TYR A 239 -7.62 7.11 -0.21
CA TYR A 239 -7.15 5.81 0.29
C TYR A 239 -8.29 4.78 0.30
N PHE A 240 -9.47 5.18 0.78
CA PHE A 240 -10.64 4.32 0.79
C PHE A 240 -11.08 3.91 -0.63
N THR A 241 -11.14 4.86 -1.56
CA THR A 241 -11.52 4.60 -2.95
C THR A 241 -10.52 3.68 -3.66
N THR A 242 -9.22 3.88 -3.45
CA THR A 242 -8.18 3.02 -4.04
C THR A 242 -8.21 1.62 -3.45
N LEU A 243 -8.36 1.47 -2.13
CA LEU A 243 -8.56 0.18 -1.48
C LEU A 243 -9.81 -0.55 -2.01
N PHE A 244 -10.91 0.18 -2.20
CA PHE A 244 -12.13 -0.38 -2.78
C PHE A 244 -11.90 -0.92 -4.21
N ILE A 245 -11.20 -0.17 -5.07
CA ILE A 245 -10.85 -0.61 -6.41
C ILE A 245 -9.99 -1.88 -6.36
N VAL A 246 -9.00 -1.94 -5.46
CA VAL A 246 -8.15 -3.12 -5.26
C VAL A 246 -8.99 -4.34 -4.91
N VAL A 247 -9.92 -4.24 -3.97
CA VAL A 247 -10.78 -5.37 -3.57
C VAL A 247 -11.70 -5.83 -4.71
N VAL A 248 -12.26 -4.88 -5.47
CA VAL A 248 -13.05 -5.24 -6.67
C VAL A 248 -12.19 -6.02 -7.67
N LEU A 249 -10.95 -5.59 -7.91
CA LEU A 249 -10.04 -6.27 -8.81
C LEU A 249 -9.62 -7.66 -8.28
N GLU A 250 -9.40 -7.82 -6.97
CA GLU A 250 -9.09 -9.11 -6.35
C GLU A 250 -10.25 -10.10 -6.51
N ILE A 251 -11.48 -9.65 -6.30
CA ILE A 251 -12.68 -10.46 -6.53
C ILE A 251 -12.76 -10.89 -8.01
N LEU A 252 -12.50 -9.96 -8.94
CA LEU A 252 -12.50 -10.28 -10.38
C LEU A 252 -11.39 -11.28 -10.74
N ILE A 253 -10.17 -11.08 -10.22
CA ILE A 253 -9.03 -11.99 -10.41
C ILE A 253 -9.41 -13.39 -9.91
N TYR A 254 -9.94 -13.48 -8.69
CA TYR A 254 -10.37 -14.74 -8.09
C TYR A 254 -11.44 -15.43 -8.95
N ILE A 255 -12.47 -14.71 -9.38
CA ILE A 255 -13.55 -15.25 -10.23
C ILE A 255 -13.00 -15.73 -11.58
N PHE A 256 -12.16 -14.93 -12.25
CA PHE A 256 -11.65 -15.27 -13.58
C PHE A 256 -10.71 -16.47 -13.55
N PHE A 257 -9.77 -16.54 -12.61
CA PHE A 257 -8.89 -17.71 -12.50
C PHE A 257 -9.64 -18.96 -12.03
N SER A 258 -10.60 -18.84 -11.12
CA SER A 258 -11.43 -19.98 -10.67
C SER A 258 -12.25 -20.59 -11.80
N ASN A 259 -12.69 -19.77 -12.77
CA ASN A 259 -13.44 -20.20 -13.94
C ASN A 259 -12.56 -20.48 -15.17
N GLN A 260 -11.24 -20.59 -15.00
CA GLN A 260 -10.27 -20.85 -16.09
C GLN A 260 -10.25 -19.78 -17.20
N LEU A 261 -10.79 -18.58 -16.94
CA LEU A 261 -10.79 -17.43 -17.84
C LEU A 261 -9.46 -16.68 -17.74
N ASN A 262 -8.35 -17.39 -18.01
CA ASN A 262 -6.99 -16.92 -17.72
C ASN A 262 -6.68 -15.56 -18.34
N SER A 263 -7.09 -15.30 -19.60
CA SER A 263 -6.78 -14.04 -20.26
C SER A 263 -7.43 -12.84 -19.56
N LEU A 264 -8.70 -12.97 -19.13
CA LEU A 264 -9.37 -11.94 -18.33
C LEU A 264 -8.70 -11.76 -16.97
N GLY A 265 -8.29 -12.87 -16.33
CA GLY A 265 -7.52 -12.84 -15.09
C GLY A 265 -6.22 -12.04 -15.22
N PHE A 266 -5.47 -12.25 -16.31
CA PHE A 266 -4.27 -11.48 -16.60
C PHE A 266 -4.55 -10.01 -16.90
N HIS A 267 -5.64 -9.68 -17.59
CA HIS A 267 -6.05 -8.27 -17.78
C HIS A 267 -6.39 -7.59 -16.45
N SER A 268 -7.11 -8.28 -15.57
CA SER A 268 -7.37 -7.79 -14.21
C SER A 268 -6.10 -7.62 -13.40
N LEU A 269 -5.14 -8.56 -13.50
CA LEU A 269 -3.82 -8.43 -12.85
C LEU A 269 -3.06 -7.18 -13.34
N THR A 270 -3.11 -6.87 -14.63
CA THR A 270 -2.47 -5.66 -15.16
C THR A 270 -3.07 -4.39 -14.55
N ILE A 271 -4.40 -4.29 -14.46
CA ILE A 271 -5.05 -3.13 -13.82
C ILE A 271 -4.79 -3.13 -12.30
N TYR A 272 -4.74 -4.30 -11.69
CA TYR A 272 -4.43 -4.49 -10.27
C TYR A 272 -3.05 -3.96 -9.89
N THR A 273 -2.02 -4.17 -10.72
CA THR A 273 -0.68 -3.61 -10.46
C THR A 273 -0.69 -2.08 -10.37
N LEU A 274 -1.47 -1.40 -11.22
CA LEU A 274 -1.64 0.06 -11.14
C LEU A 274 -2.34 0.47 -9.84
N ALA A 275 -3.42 -0.25 -9.47
CA ALA A 275 -4.15 0.05 -8.24
C ALA A 275 -3.29 -0.17 -6.99
N GLN A 276 -2.48 -1.23 -6.95
CA GLN A 276 -1.49 -1.46 -5.90
C GLN A 276 -0.42 -0.38 -5.84
N SER A 277 0.15 0.05 -6.99
CA SER A 277 1.10 1.16 -7.04
C SER A 277 0.50 2.44 -6.46
N CYS A 278 -0.75 2.74 -6.84
CA CYS A 278 -1.49 3.87 -6.29
C CYS A 278 -1.56 3.78 -4.77
N ILE A 279 -1.91 2.63 -4.18
CA ILE A 279 -1.98 2.47 -2.72
C ILE A 279 -0.61 2.62 -2.07
N ALA A 280 0.40 1.90 -2.55
CA ALA A 280 1.73 1.84 -1.95
C ALA A 280 2.42 3.21 -1.94
N PHE A 281 2.30 3.96 -3.04
CA PHE A 281 2.90 5.29 -3.14
C PHE A 281 1.98 6.43 -2.68
N TYR A 282 0.71 6.15 -2.36
CA TYR A 282 -0.21 7.23 -1.96
C TYR A 282 0.26 7.96 -0.71
N SER A 283 0.65 7.21 0.33
CA SER A 283 1.00 7.78 1.62
C SER A 283 2.09 8.85 1.57
N PRO A 284 3.27 8.60 0.96
CA PRO A 284 4.34 9.60 0.89
C PRO A 284 3.94 10.84 0.09
N TYR A 285 3.28 10.66 -1.07
CA TYR A 285 2.81 11.79 -1.87
C TYR A 285 1.79 12.62 -1.12
N ALA A 286 0.82 11.96 -0.50
CA ALA A 286 -0.20 12.64 0.26
C ALA A 286 0.41 13.38 1.46
N LEU A 287 1.40 12.81 2.18
CA LEU A 287 2.07 13.52 3.27
C LEU A 287 2.69 14.86 2.80
N ILE A 288 3.43 14.87 1.69
CA ILE A 288 4.06 16.09 1.14
C ILE A 288 3.02 17.08 0.59
N LEU A 289 2.00 16.58 -0.11
CA LEU A 289 0.98 17.44 -0.70
C LEU A 289 0.13 18.13 0.36
N THR A 290 -0.17 17.42 1.43
CA THR A 290 -1.08 17.85 2.49
C THR A 290 -0.39 18.71 3.56
N ASN A 291 0.84 18.38 3.95
CA ASN A 291 1.56 19.10 5.01
C ASN A 291 2.58 20.08 4.43
N LYS A 292 2.23 21.38 4.45
CA LYS A 292 3.09 22.45 3.94
C LYS A 292 4.43 22.56 4.66
N GLU A 293 4.46 22.33 5.98
CA GLU A 293 5.67 22.44 6.78
C GLU A 293 6.63 21.30 6.48
N ILE A 294 6.12 20.06 6.44
CA ILE A 294 6.90 18.89 6.00
C ILE A 294 7.44 19.13 4.61
N ARG A 295 6.61 19.58 3.66
CA ARG A 295 7.05 19.86 2.29
C ARG A 295 8.17 20.90 2.23
N LYS A 296 8.02 22.02 2.94
CA LYS A 296 9.02 23.10 2.94
C LYS A 296 10.35 22.61 3.51
N ASN A 297 10.31 21.88 4.63
CA ASN A 297 11.51 21.39 5.29
C ASN A 297 12.15 20.23 4.54
N PHE A 298 11.36 19.34 3.93
CA PHE A 298 11.85 18.30 3.04
C PHE A 298 12.65 18.91 1.89
N PHE A 299 12.08 19.85 1.14
CA PHE A 299 12.81 20.49 0.04
C PHE A 299 14.01 21.33 0.51
N LYS A 300 13.95 21.90 1.73
CA LYS A 300 15.08 22.61 2.33
C LYS A 300 16.25 21.67 2.65
N ASP A 301 15.96 20.48 3.20
CA ASP A 301 16.97 19.48 3.56
C ASP A 301 17.73 18.94 2.34
N PHE A 302 17.09 18.95 1.16
CA PHE A 302 17.71 18.57 -0.11
C PHE A 302 18.24 19.77 -0.92
N ASN A 303 18.33 20.98 -0.33
CA ASN A 303 18.81 22.21 -0.97
C ASN A 303 18.05 22.60 -2.27
N LEU A 304 16.79 22.20 -2.41
CA LEU A 304 15.96 22.50 -3.57
C LEU A 304 15.29 23.89 -3.41
N LYS A 305 16.11 24.95 -3.45
CA LYS A 305 15.76 26.38 -3.27
C LYS A 305 14.45 26.79 -3.92
N LYS A 306 14.26 26.40 -5.18
CA LYS A 306 13.09 26.75 -6.01
C LYS A 306 11.74 26.31 -5.41
N PHE A 307 11.72 25.30 -4.55
CA PHE A 307 10.48 24.71 -4.01
C PHE A 307 10.12 25.18 -2.59
N TYR A 308 11.02 25.85 -1.88
CA TYR A 308 10.75 26.40 -0.55
C TYR A 308 10.75 27.94 -0.49
N GLU A 309 11.35 28.61 -1.48
CA GLU A 309 11.25 30.05 -1.70
C GLU A 309 10.03 30.34 -2.58
N LYS A 310 8.83 30.39 -1.98
CA LYS A 310 7.80 31.24 -2.57
C LYS A 310 8.23 32.67 -2.28
N LYS A 311 8.61 33.42 -3.33
CA LYS A 311 8.56 34.89 -3.28
C LYS A 311 7.16 35.25 -2.78
N CYS A 312 7.10 35.82 -1.57
CA CYS A 312 5.88 36.41 -1.03
C CYS A 312 5.35 37.48 -1.98
#